data_AF-A0A7X0NLR7-F1
#
_entry.id   AF-A0A7X0NLR7-F1
#
_cell.length_a   1.000
_cell.length_b   1.000
_cell.length_c   1.000
_cell.angle_alpha   90.00
_cell.angle_beta   90.00
_cell.angle_gamma   90.00
#
_symmetry.space_group_name_H-M   'P 1'
#
loop_
_entity.id
_entity.type
_entity.pdbx_description
1 polymer ?
#
loop_
_entity_poly.entity_id
_entity_poly.type
_entity_poly.pdbx_seq_one_letter_code
_entity_poly.pdbx_strand_id
1 'polypeptide(L)'
;MKRSATAALLVTASLIAGCSGPGGGGTAGGASTTLNIATMTLPQSLDPKDANGSALPFFQAVYDTLIKREPDGTYSPMLATEWKYDDGLTELSLTLRGDVKFDDGTPFDAEAVKANLERFRKGGGAQAKTLNDVKSIEVADPTHVTLVLSKPNPAMLYYLSDAAGLMANPKDFAQDDTLKTRPGGTGPYELDQGRTVIGTKWVFTRTARYWGARLPYDTIAISYFDNETAIVNGIKTGQLDAALIQDADQQISVESDPKVKTVKQEFDFQGVFLFDRAGAVTPELRDPRVRQALNYAIDRRTMLAKIRQGRGAVTSQVFGPATAAYKPELDTYYGFDQAKARALLKEAGHESGFTLKLPRIPAIVSDALAASLQSDLGAVGVKLVWDDLDPGSAVQRIFRDRAYSAMVMNMGQSSADWVAVGEVVLPGAFNMFGYTDDTVKKLLPRIQGSAAQDAKADLQALNEHLVADGWFMPFYRMTYLHVSDGSVTIKPQDGMAVPAIYNYAPAQ
;
A
#
# COMPACT_ATOMS: atom_id res chain seq x y z
N MET A 1 52.40 54.86 -25.91
CA MET A 1 51.62 54.61 -24.67
C MET A 1 51.64 53.09 -24.45
N LYS A 2 52.71 52.59 -23.84
CA LYS A 2 52.80 52.12 -22.44
C LYS A 2 51.73 51.09 -22.08
N ARG A 3 52.02 49.84 -21.70
CA ARG A 3 53.26 49.03 -21.55
C ARG A 3 52.74 47.62 -21.21
N SER A 4 53.15 46.58 -21.94
CA SER A 4 54.03 45.48 -21.44
C SER A 4 53.31 44.33 -20.74
N ALA A 5 53.72 43.07 -20.79
CA ALA A 5 54.63 42.29 -21.64
C ALA A 5 54.67 40.84 -21.07
N THR A 6 55.10 39.89 -21.90
CA THR A 6 55.86 38.64 -21.56
C THR A 6 55.14 37.57 -20.70
N ALA A 7 54.77 36.38 -21.20
CA ALA A 7 55.44 35.32 -21.96
C ALA A 7 56.19 34.27 -21.12
N ALA A 8 55.82 33.00 -21.41
CA ALA A 8 56.66 31.83 -21.62
C ALA A 8 57.17 30.94 -20.45
N LEU A 9 56.64 29.71 -20.47
CA LEU A 9 57.32 28.40 -20.57
C LEU A 9 58.10 27.75 -19.40
N LEU A 10 57.60 26.55 -19.07
CA LEU A 10 58.24 25.23 -18.91
C LEU A 10 59.10 24.85 -17.68
N VAL A 11 58.58 23.81 -17.02
CA VAL A 11 59.21 22.54 -16.54
C VAL A 11 60.21 22.61 -15.39
N THR A 12 59.86 21.90 -14.31
CA THR A 12 60.79 20.97 -13.64
C THR A 12 60.05 19.98 -12.76
N ALA A 13 60.29 18.69 -12.99
CA ALA A 13 59.97 17.62 -12.06
C ALA A 13 61.18 17.41 -11.13
N SER A 14 60.95 17.33 -9.82
CA SER A 14 61.91 16.85 -8.83
C SER A 14 61.17 16.06 -7.73
N LEU A 15 61.74 14.90 -7.41
CA LEU A 15 61.30 13.88 -6.48
C LEU A 15 61.92 14.08 -5.07
N ILE A 16 61.17 13.64 -4.03
CA ILE A 16 61.56 13.13 -2.69
C ILE A 16 61.93 14.12 -1.57
N ALA A 17 61.09 14.14 -0.53
CA ALA A 17 61.38 13.93 0.91
C ALA A 17 60.07 14.26 1.67
N GLY A 18 59.41 13.36 2.41
CA GLY A 18 59.96 12.65 3.56
C GLY A 18 59.69 13.43 4.86
N CYS A 19 58.41 13.62 5.25
CA CYS A 19 58.02 14.03 6.59
C CYS A 19 56.89 13.14 7.11
N SER A 20 57.30 12.01 7.69
CA SER A 20 56.52 11.22 8.64
C SER A 20 56.33 12.03 9.94
N GLY A 21 55.07 12.31 10.28
CA GLY A 21 54.65 12.86 11.58
C GLY A 21 53.45 12.06 12.13
N PRO A 22 53.38 11.81 13.44
CA PRO A 22 52.67 10.66 13.98
C PRO A 22 51.17 10.90 14.20
N GLY A 23 50.38 9.92 13.73
CA GLY A 23 49.14 9.41 14.31
C GLY A 23 48.41 10.29 15.32
N GLY A 24 47.70 11.30 14.84
CA GLY A 24 46.51 11.81 15.50
C GLY A 24 45.35 10.90 15.12
N GLY A 25 45.03 9.93 15.98
CA GLY A 25 43.84 9.10 15.87
C GLY A 25 42.58 9.96 15.96
N GLY A 26 42.19 10.55 14.83
CA GLY A 26 40.85 11.04 14.64
C GLY A 26 39.94 9.83 14.65
N THR A 27 39.15 9.70 15.71
CA THR A 27 37.93 8.91 15.68
C THR A 27 37.18 9.31 14.41
N ALA A 28 37.07 8.37 13.47
CA ALA A 28 36.18 8.51 12.34
C ALA A 28 34.77 8.69 12.92
N GLY A 29 34.35 9.95 13.12
CA GLY A 29 32.95 10.30 13.24
C GLY A 29 32.32 9.79 11.97
N GLY A 30 31.56 8.70 12.08
CA GLY A 30 30.86 8.10 10.95
C GLY A 30 30.17 9.21 10.19
N ALA A 31 30.46 9.33 8.89
CA ALA A 31 29.85 10.35 8.05
C ALA A 31 28.33 10.27 8.26
N SER A 32 27.71 11.37 8.69
CA SER A 32 26.26 11.46 8.81
C SER A 32 25.62 11.05 7.49
N THR A 33 24.92 9.92 7.47
CA THR A 33 24.34 9.35 6.25
C THR A 33 22.91 9.86 6.05
N THR A 34 22.58 10.22 4.81
CA THR A 34 21.20 10.56 4.41
C THR A 34 20.66 9.43 3.55
N LEU A 35 19.42 9.02 3.80
CA LEU A 35 18.65 8.15 2.91
C LEU A 35 17.67 9.00 2.10
N ASN A 36 17.84 9.06 0.79
CA ASN A 36 17.04 9.80 -0.16
C ASN A 36 16.07 8.84 -0.88
N ILE A 37 14.79 8.91 -0.51
CA ILE A 37 13.72 8.09 -1.06
C ILE A 37 12.91 8.93 -2.04
N ALA A 38 12.64 8.39 -3.23
CA ALA A 38 11.65 8.96 -4.13
C ALA A 38 10.29 8.27 -3.98
N THR A 39 9.22 9.05 -4.12
CA THR A 39 7.84 8.58 -4.12
C THR A 39 6.99 9.34 -5.14
N MET A 40 5.92 8.71 -5.60
CA MET A 40 4.86 9.35 -6.38
C MET A 40 3.58 9.56 -5.57
N THR A 41 3.62 9.33 -4.26
CA THR A 41 2.50 9.55 -3.34
C THR A 41 2.85 10.63 -2.33
N LEU A 42 1.91 11.55 -2.10
CA LEU A 42 2.02 12.56 -1.06
C LEU A 42 1.05 12.29 0.09
N PRO A 43 1.48 12.51 1.35
CA PRO A 43 0.53 12.62 2.44
C PRO A 43 -0.28 13.91 2.30
N GLN A 44 -1.56 13.87 2.67
CA GLN A 44 -2.39 15.09 2.75
C GLN A 44 -1.94 16.00 3.91
N SER A 45 -1.51 15.38 5.01
CA SER A 45 -0.93 16.03 6.19
C SER A 45 -0.08 15.00 6.94
N LEU A 46 0.64 15.44 7.99
CA LEU A 46 1.37 14.51 8.88
C LEU A 46 0.56 14.09 10.11
N ASP A 47 -0.75 14.33 10.10
CA ASP A 47 -1.68 13.85 11.12
C ASP A 47 -2.01 12.37 10.88
N PRO A 48 -1.78 11.45 11.85
CA PRO A 48 -2.04 10.01 11.66
C PRO A 48 -3.43 9.66 11.14
N LYS A 49 -4.45 10.51 11.37
CA LYS A 49 -5.81 10.25 10.87
C LYS A 49 -5.89 10.31 9.33
N ASP A 50 -4.95 11.00 8.70
CA ASP A 50 -4.86 11.16 7.23
C ASP A 50 -3.85 10.15 6.62
N ALA A 51 -3.26 9.28 7.45
CA ALA A 51 -2.32 8.26 6.99
C ALA A 51 -3.00 7.24 6.06
N ASN A 52 -2.27 6.83 5.04
CA ASN A 52 -2.69 5.80 4.10
C ASN A 52 -1.46 4.98 3.67
N GLY A 53 -1.69 3.75 3.20
CA GLY A 53 -0.64 2.75 3.00
C GLY A 53 0.57 3.25 2.21
N SER A 54 0.37 3.85 1.03
CA SER A 54 1.46 4.33 0.18
C SER A 54 2.19 5.57 0.72
N ALA A 55 1.57 6.33 1.64
CA ALA A 55 2.19 7.45 2.33
C ALA A 55 2.69 7.11 3.74
N LEU A 56 2.56 5.86 4.22
CA LEU A 56 2.97 5.47 5.57
C LEU A 56 4.44 5.78 5.94
N PRO A 57 5.43 5.72 5.02
CA PRO A 57 6.81 6.05 5.38
C PRO A 57 7.01 7.46 5.95
N PHE A 58 6.16 8.43 5.57
CA PHE A 58 6.20 9.78 6.15
C PHE A 58 5.81 9.78 7.63
N PHE A 59 4.89 8.91 8.02
CA PHE A 59 4.37 8.81 9.39
C PHE A 59 5.28 7.96 10.26
N GLN A 60 5.83 6.86 9.73
CA GLN A 60 6.72 5.96 10.48
C GLN A 60 8.02 6.64 10.93
N ALA A 61 8.42 7.74 10.29
CA ALA A 61 9.54 8.54 10.74
C ALA A 61 9.29 9.18 12.12
N VAL A 62 8.06 9.63 12.37
CA VAL A 62 7.71 10.48 13.53
C VAL A 62 6.81 9.77 14.55
N TYR A 63 6.11 8.71 14.15
CA TYR A 63 5.24 7.90 15.01
C TYR A 63 5.64 6.44 14.94
N ASP A 64 5.62 5.73 16.07
CA ASP A 64 5.61 4.27 16.07
C ASP A 64 4.17 3.75 16.07
N THR A 65 3.99 2.51 15.63
CA THR A 65 2.73 1.78 15.75
C THR A 65 2.68 0.97 17.05
N LEU A 66 1.48 0.54 17.47
CA LEU A 66 1.34 -0.37 18.61
C LEU A 66 2.03 -1.71 18.38
N ILE A 67 1.89 -2.25 17.17
CA ILE A 67 2.47 -3.53 16.77
C ILE A 67 3.38 -3.27 15.58
N LYS A 68 4.51 -3.98 15.46
CA LYS A 68 5.34 -3.93 14.26
C LYS A 68 4.95 -5.08 13.32
N ARG A 69 4.82 -4.77 12.03
CA ARG A 69 4.70 -5.77 10.97
C ARG A 69 6.08 -6.00 10.35
N GLU A 70 6.59 -7.22 10.47
CA GLU A 70 7.87 -7.61 9.91
C GLU A 70 7.78 -7.79 8.38
N PRO A 71 8.92 -7.84 7.66
CA PRO A 71 8.93 -8.03 6.21
C PRO A 71 8.11 -9.23 5.70
N ASP A 72 8.07 -10.32 6.45
CA ASP A 72 7.30 -11.54 6.14
C ASP A 72 5.82 -11.49 6.56
N GLY A 73 5.35 -10.31 6.99
CA GLY A 73 3.97 -10.08 7.42
C GLY A 73 3.67 -10.54 8.84
N THR A 74 4.62 -11.15 9.55
CA THR A 74 4.42 -11.54 10.96
C THR A 74 4.39 -10.31 11.88
N TYR A 75 3.77 -10.47 13.05
CA TYR A 75 3.64 -9.40 14.04
C TYR A 75 4.69 -9.55 15.14
N SER A 76 5.39 -8.45 15.44
CA SER A 76 6.38 -8.37 16.51
C SER A 76 6.14 -7.17 17.43
N PRO A 77 6.70 -7.19 18.66
CA PRO A 77 6.59 -6.08 19.60
C PRO A 77 7.03 -4.72 19.05
N MET A 78 6.27 -3.67 19.39
CA MET A 78 6.66 -2.28 19.22
C MET A 78 6.29 -1.48 20.48
N LEU A 79 5.29 -0.58 20.43
CA LEU A 79 4.80 0.09 21.65
C LEU A 79 4.01 -0.86 22.56
N ALA A 80 3.39 -1.90 21.99
CA ALA A 80 2.88 -3.06 22.72
C ALA A 80 3.94 -4.18 22.71
N THR A 81 4.25 -4.72 23.88
CA THR A 81 5.21 -5.83 24.06
C THR A 81 4.55 -7.19 23.98
N GLU A 82 3.27 -7.28 24.38
CA GLU A 82 2.49 -8.51 24.35
C GLU A 82 1.04 -8.19 23.99
N TRP A 83 0.35 -9.15 23.39
CA TRP A 83 -1.08 -9.06 23.09
C TRP A 83 -1.74 -10.43 23.15
N LYS A 84 -3.03 -10.42 23.48
CA LYS A 84 -3.82 -11.65 23.57
C LYS A 84 -5.29 -11.40 23.22
N TYR A 85 -5.82 -12.21 22.31
CA TYR A 85 -7.26 -12.31 22.11
C TYR A 85 -7.91 -13.25 23.14
N ASP A 86 -9.18 -13.00 23.44
CA ASP A 86 -10.08 -14.03 23.95
C ASP A 86 -10.40 -15.09 22.88
N ASP A 87 -11.02 -16.20 23.30
CA ASP A 87 -11.38 -17.28 22.38
C ASP A 87 -12.39 -16.84 21.30
N GLY A 88 -13.21 -15.81 21.61
CA GLY A 88 -14.22 -15.27 20.71
C GLY A 88 -13.70 -14.21 19.73
N LEU A 89 -12.43 -13.79 19.82
CA LEU A 89 -11.86 -12.65 19.10
C LEU A 89 -12.67 -11.35 19.30
N THR A 90 -13.31 -11.20 20.47
CA THR A 90 -14.11 -10.05 20.88
C THR A 90 -13.43 -9.15 21.89
N GLU A 91 -12.32 -9.58 22.48
CA GLU A 91 -11.47 -8.78 23.36
C GLU A 91 -10.00 -8.95 22.95
N LEU A 92 -9.29 -7.83 22.82
CA LEU A 92 -7.84 -7.83 22.57
C LEU A 92 -7.14 -7.05 23.68
N SER A 93 -6.47 -7.76 24.58
CA SER A 93 -5.63 -7.18 25.62
C SER A 93 -4.23 -6.91 25.10
N LEU A 94 -3.68 -5.74 25.44
CA LEU A 94 -2.33 -5.30 25.09
C LEU A 94 -1.55 -4.94 26.36
N THR A 95 -0.31 -5.41 26.45
CA THR A 95 0.67 -4.92 27.42
C THR A 95 1.60 -3.95 26.70
N LEU A 96 1.75 -2.75 27.25
CA LEU A 96 2.49 -1.63 26.67
C LEU A 96 3.87 -1.49 27.32
N ARG A 97 4.78 -0.87 26.58
CA ARG A 97 6.07 -0.42 27.12
C ARG A 97 5.87 0.65 28.21
N GLY A 98 6.66 0.56 29.27
CA GLY A 98 6.69 1.56 30.35
C GLY A 98 7.83 2.60 30.24
N ASP A 99 8.69 2.49 29.24
CA ASP A 99 9.91 3.30 29.08
C ASP A 99 9.84 4.32 27.93
N VAL A 100 8.68 4.42 27.26
CA VAL A 100 8.51 5.28 26.09
C VAL A 100 8.01 6.66 26.47
N LYS A 101 8.52 7.67 25.75
CA LYS A 101 8.08 9.06 25.85
C LYS A 101 7.78 9.60 24.45
N PHE A 102 6.85 10.54 24.39
CA PHE A 102 6.68 11.38 23.22
C PHE A 102 7.86 12.35 23.08
N ASP A 103 7.93 13.00 21.91
CA ASP A 103 8.94 13.99 21.54
C ASP A 103 9.08 15.16 22.54
N ASP A 104 7.99 15.57 23.20
CA ASP A 104 7.99 16.59 24.26
C ASP A 104 8.39 16.07 25.65
N GLY A 105 8.68 14.77 25.76
CA GLY A 105 9.08 14.10 27.00
C GLY A 105 7.93 13.62 27.88
N THR A 106 6.68 13.85 27.51
CA THR A 106 5.53 13.25 28.20
C THR A 106 5.55 11.72 28.06
N PRO A 107 5.19 10.95 29.09
CA PRO A 107 5.13 9.49 28.99
C PRO A 107 4.11 9.02 27.97
N PHE A 108 4.44 7.93 27.26
CA PHE A 108 3.47 7.13 26.52
C PHE A 108 2.84 6.11 27.47
N ASP A 109 1.50 6.03 27.50
CA ASP A 109 0.74 5.13 28.36
C ASP A 109 -0.58 4.66 27.72
N ALA A 110 -1.32 3.82 28.43
CA ALA A 110 -2.59 3.26 28.02
C ALA A 110 -3.69 4.33 27.77
N GLU A 111 -3.66 5.46 28.47
CA GLU A 111 -4.60 6.56 28.21
C GLU A 111 -4.27 7.25 26.87
N ALA A 112 -2.99 7.37 26.51
CA ALA A 112 -2.60 7.84 25.20
C ALA A 112 -3.05 6.91 24.07
N VAL A 113 -2.97 5.59 24.27
CA VAL A 113 -3.52 4.59 23.34
C VAL A 113 -5.01 4.78 23.15
N LYS A 114 -5.76 4.86 24.25
CA LYS A 114 -7.20 5.10 24.23
C LYS A 114 -7.56 6.38 23.49
N ALA A 115 -6.87 7.48 23.78
CA ALA A 115 -7.13 8.77 23.14
C ALA A 115 -6.92 8.71 21.62
N ASN A 116 -5.83 8.07 21.14
CA ASN A 116 -5.57 7.92 19.70
C ASN A 116 -6.63 7.07 19.01
N LEU A 117 -6.94 5.90 19.55
CA LEU A 117 -7.91 4.98 18.95
C LEU A 117 -9.33 5.55 18.96
N GLU A 118 -9.73 6.26 20.02
CA GLU A 118 -11.01 6.98 20.04
C GLU A 118 -11.05 8.11 19.02
N ARG A 119 -9.94 8.83 18.82
CA ARG A 119 -9.83 9.90 17.83
C ARG A 119 -10.00 9.34 16.42
N PHE A 120 -9.35 8.22 16.09
CA PHE A 120 -9.56 7.53 14.81
C PHE A 120 -11.02 7.10 14.63
N ARG A 121 -11.64 6.52 15.65
CA ARG A 121 -13.05 6.08 15.59
C ARG A 121 -14.01 7.25 15.37
N LYS A 122 -13.74 8.43 15.95
CA LYS A 122 -14.57 9.63 15.85
C LYS A 122 -14.29 10.48 14.59
N GLY A 123 -13.09 10.37 14.01
CA GLY A 123 -12.59 11.26 12.94
C GLY A 123 -13.18 11.04 11.54
N GLY A 124 -13.97 9.96 11.34
CA GLY A 124 -14.44 9.55 10.02
C GLY A 124 -13.33 8.93 9.15
N GLY A 125 -13.60 8.72 7.87
CA GLY A 125 -12.60 8.20 6.92
C GLY A 125 -12.29 6.70 7.06
N ALA A 126 -11.13 6.29 6.54
CA ALA A 126 -10.74 4.88 6.45
C ALA A 126 -10.49 4.26 7.84
N GLN A 127 -9.80 4.98 8.73
CA GLN A 127 -9.44 4.52 10.07
C GLN A 127 -10.67 4.34 10.95
N ALA A 128 -11.67 5.23 10.83
CA ALA A 128 -12.96 5.05 11.51
C ALA A 128 -13.66 3.76 11.07
N LYS A 129 -13.61 3.42 9.76
CA LYS A 129 -14.13 2.14 9.25
C LYS A 129 -13.36 0.96 9.83
N THR A 130 -12.04 1.05 9.87
CA THR A 130 -11.14 0.02 10.41
C THR A 130 -11.42 -0.30 11.88
N LEU A 131 -11.68 0.73 12.69
CA LEU A 131 -11.94 0.59 14.13
C LEU A 131 -13.44 0.58 14.49
N ASN A 132 -14.33 0.46 13.51
CA ASN A 132 -15.77 0.52 13.74
C ASN A 132 -16.28 -0.59 14.67
N ASP A 133 -15.56 -1.71 14.72
CA ASP A 133 -15.92 -2.83 15.59
C ASP A 133 -15.52 -2.59 17.04
N VAL A 134 -14.61 -1.65 17.34
CA VAL A 134 -14.18 -1.31 18.70
C VAL A 134 -15.29 -0.58 19.44
N LYS A 135 -15.91 -1.28 20.39
CA LYS A 135 -17.01 -0.80 21.23
C LYS A 135 -16.49 0.07 22.39
N SER A 136 -15.51 -0.43 23.14
CA SER A 136 -14.88 0.29 24.25
C SER A 136 -13.39 0.01 24.32
N ILE A 137 -12.68 0.91 25.00
CA ILE A 137 -11.25 0.80 25.29
C ILE A 137 -11.09 0.96 26.79
N GLU A 138 -10.67 -0.12 27.43
CA GLU A 138 -10.62 -0.25 28.87
C GLU A 138 -9.17 -0.17 29.32
N VAL A 139 -8.86 0.84 30.13
CA VAL A 139 -7.53 1.06 30.70
C VAL A 139 -7.54 0.49 32.11
N ALA A 140 -6.73 -0.54 32.35
CA ALA A 140 -6.60 -1.14 33.67
C ALA A 140 -5.53 -0.40 34.50
N ASP A 141 -4.42 -0.06 33.86
CA ASP A 141 -3.30 0.70 34.44
C ASP A 141 -2.48 1.34 33.28
N PRO A 142 -1.42 2.12 33.57
CA PRO A 142 -0.64 2.83 32.53
C PRO A 142 -0.06 1.92 31.42
N THR A 143 0.07 0.63 31.66
CA THR A 143 0.67 -0.35 30.74
C THR A 143 -0.28 -1.42 30.24
N HIS A 144 -1.55 -1.43 30.67
CA HIS A 144 -2.51 -2.45 30.27
C HIS A 144 -3.79 -1.83 29.73
N VAL A 145 -4.10 -2.14 28.47
CA VAL A 145 -5.31 -1.69 27.78
C VAL A 145 -5.98 -2.85 27.08
N THR A 146 -7.30 -2.92 27.14
CA THR A 146 -8.11 -3.93 26.44
C THR A 146 -9.05 -3.25 25.46
N LEU A 147 -9.04 -3.71 24.21
CA LEU A 147 -10.00 -3.31 23.18
C LEU A 147 -11.17 -4.29 23.21
N VAL A 148 -12.36 -3.82 23.55
CA VAL A 148 -13.58 -4.61 23.54
C VAL A 148 -14.31 -4.36 22.22
N LEU A 149 -14.63 -5.43 21.52
CA LEU A 149 -15.21 -5.41 20.18
C LEU A 149 -16.72 -5.75 20.22
N SER A 150 -17.48 -5.18 19.30
CA SER A 150 -18.91 -5.41 19.15
C SER A 150 -19.24 -6.75 18.45
N LYS A 151 -18.25 -7.33 17.77
CA LYS A 151 -18.28 -8.61 17.08
C LYS A 151 -16.84 -9.11 16.88
N PRO A 152 -16.64 -10.41 16.60
CA PRO A 152 -15.30 -10.94 16.35
C PRO A 152 -14.55 -10.17 15.26
N ASN A 153 -13.28 -9.84 15.47
CA ASN A 153 -12.47 -9.22 14.41
C ASN A 153 -11.02 -9.74 14.45
N PRO A 154 -10.65 -10.67 13.54
CA PRO A 154 -9.31 -11.25 13.52
C PRO A 154 -8.24 -10.28 13.01
N ALA A 155 -8.61 -9.14 12.41
CA ALA A 155 -7.68 -8.21 11.78
C ALA A 155 -7.16 -7.09 12.69
N MET A 156 -7.50 -7.06 13.99
CA MET A 156 -7.03 -5.97 14.86
C MET A 156 -5.52 -5.85 14.89
N LEU A 157 -4.76 -6.96 14.94
CA LEU A 157 -3.30 -6.90 14.91
C LEU A 157 -2.78 -6.25 13.63
N TYR A 158 -3.39 -6.55 12.48
CA TYR A 158 -3.08 -5.88 11.22
C TYR A 158 -3.30 -4.38 11.34
N TYR A 159 -4.47 -3.96 11.83
CA TYR A 159 -4.84 -2.55 11.96
C TYR A 159 -3.92 -1.78 12.92
N LEU A 160 -3.58 -2.40 14.06
CA LEU A 160 -2.69 -1.84 15.07
C LEU A 160 -1.20 -1.87 14.64
N SER A 161 -0.88 -2.60 13.57
CA SER A 161 0.43 -2.57 12.90
C SER A 161 0.53 -1.60 11.73
N ASP A 162 -0.57 -0.89 11.44
CA ASP A 162 -0.71 -0.02 10.28
C ASP A 162 -1.20 1.38 10.70
N ALA A 163 -1.88 2.12 9.82
CA ALA A 163 -2.28 3.50 10.08
C ALA A 163 -3.06 3.71 11.39
N ALA A 164 -3.95 2.78 11.76
CA ALA A 164 -4.73 2.86 13.00
C ALA A 164 -3.90 2.57 14.27
N GLY A 165 -2.67 2.07 14.11
CA GLY A 165 -1.73 1.82 15.19
C GLY A 165 -0.82 2.99 15.51
N LEU A 166 -0.74 4.03 14.67
CA LEU A 166 0.17 5.17 14.84
C LEU A 166 -0.20 5.99 16.08
N MET A 167 0.75 6.16 17.00
CA MET A 167 0.52 6.88 18.27
C MET A 167 1.07 8.31 18.22
N ALA A 168 0.16 9.28 18.11
CA ALA A 168 0.46 10.70 18.30
C ALA A 168 0.26 11.12 19.76
N ASN A 169 0.93 12.20 20.17
CA ASN A 169 0.77 12.78 21.49
C ASN A 169 -0.65 13.36 21.65
N PRO A 170 -1.48 12.87 22.59
CA PRO A 170 -2.85 13.36 22.78
C PRO A 170 -2.96 14.85 23.12
N LYS A 171 -1.89 15.43 23.68
CA LYS A 171 -1.80 16.87 23.96
C LYS A 171 -1.98 17.73 22.70
N ASP A 172 -1.62 17.21 21.54
CA ASP A 172 -1.70 17.91 20.26
C ASP A 172 -3.06 17.74 19.55
N PHE A 173 -4.02 17.01 20.15
CA PHE A 173 -5.34 16.81 19.56
C PHE A 173 -6.26 18.03 19.68
N ALA A 174 -6.07 18.84 20.71
CA ALA A 174 -6.94 19.99 21.02
C ALA A 174 -6.57 21.25 20.24
N GLN A 175 -5.40 21.27 19.58
CA GLN A 175 -4.97 22.37 18.73
C GLN A 175 -5.25 21.98 17.28
N ASP A 176 -6.43 22.35 16.79
CA ASP A 176 -6.83 22.09 15.40
C ASP A 176 -5.70 22.52 14.47
N ASP A 177 -5.08 21.54 13.80
CA ASP A 177 -3.94 21.62 12.85
C ASP A 177 -2.50 21.48 13.34
N THR A 178 -2.21 21.31 14.63
CA THR A 178 -0.80 21.11 15.05
C THR A 178 -0.18 19.88 14.37
N LEU A 179 -0.80 18.70 14.49
CA LEU A 179 -0.27 17.47 13.91
C LEU A 179 -0.17 17.49 12.37
N LYS A 180 -0.93 18.36 11.68
CA LYS A 180 -0.84 18.46 10.21
C LYS A 180 0.52 18.92 9.73
N THR A 181 1.19 19.80 10.49
CA THR A 181 2.45 20.46 10.09
C THR A 181 3.59 20.28 11.10
N ARG A 182 3.26 19.86 12.32
CA ARG A 182 4.15 19.63 13.45
C ARG A 182 3.79 18.29 14.09
N PRO A 183 4.26 17.18 13.50
CA PRO A 183 3.99 15.86 14.07
C PRO A 183 4.65 15.73 15.46
N GLY A 184 3.94 15.10 16.39
CA GLY A 184 4.41 14.83 17.75
C GLY A 184 4.11 13.39 18.15
N GLY A 185 5.15 12.58 18.28
CA GLY A 185 5.03 11.12 18.40
C GLY A 185 6.20 10.48 19.15
N THR A 186 6.28 9.14 19.08
CA THR A 186 7.32 8.35 19.75
C THR A 186 8.46 7.92 18.82
N GLY A 187 8.36 8.28 17.53
CA GLY A 187 9.16 7.71 16.46
C GLY A 187 10.65 8.09 16.47
N PRO A 188 11.46 7.45 15.60
CA PRO A 188 12.92 7.58 15.61
C PRO A 188 13.47 8.88 15.00
N TYR A 189 12.64 9.67 14.32
CA TYR A 189 13.02 10.93 13.69
C TYR A 189 12.08 12.08 14.05
N GLU A 190 12.59 13.29 13.94
CA GLU A 190 11.85 14.54 14.06
C GLU A 190 11.79 15.23 12.69
N LEU A 191 10.65 15.87 12.37
CA LEU A 191 10.52 16.63 11.13
C LEU A 191 11.45 17.86 11.16
N ASP A 192 12.33 17.96 10.16
CA ASP A 192 13.13 19.14 9.93
C ASP A 192 12.34 20.15 9.09
N GLN A 193 11.70 21.09 9.76
CA GLN A 193 10.88 22.12 9.11
C GLN A 193 11.71 23.05 8.22
N GLY A 194 12.99 23.28 8.53
CA GLY A 194 13.85 24.18 7.76
C GLY A 194 14.30 23.59 6.43
N ARG A 195 14.38 22.26 6.32
CA ARG A 195 14.73 21.54 5.08
C ARG A 195 13.55 20.92 4.35
N THR A 196 12.35 20.96 4.94
CA THR A 196 11.10 20.47 4.33
C THR A 196 10.49 21.52 3.42
N VAL A 197 10.07 21.10 2.23
CA VAL A 197 9.34 21.90 1.24
C VAL A 197 8.04 21.15 0.95
N ILE A 198 6.93 21.65 1.52
CA ILE A 198 5.60 21.02 1.39
C ILE A 198 5.24 20.85 -0.09
N GLY A 199 4.76 19.66 -0.44
CA GLY A 199 4.43 19.27 -1.82
C GLY A 199 5.60 18.68 -2.60
N THR A 200 6.84 18.82 -2.11
CA THR A 200 8.04 18.45 -2.88
C THR A 200 8.97 17.51 -2.10
N LYS A 201 9.31 17.84 -0.84
CA LYS A 201 10.35 17.12 -0.08
C LYS A 201 10.10 17.23 1.41
N TRP A 202 10.15 16.11 2.11
CA TRP A 202 10.09 16.04 3.58
C TRP A 202 11.41 15.52 4.11
N VAL A 203 11.96 16.20 5.10
CA VAL A 203 13.25 15.85 5.70
C VAL A 203 13.05 15.55 7.17
N PHE A 204 13.56 14.42 7.61
CA PHE A 204 13.47 13.95 8.98
C PHE A 204 14.88 13.72 9.53
N THR A 205 15.14 14.19 10.74
CA THR A 205 16.44 14.05 11.41
C THR A 205 16.31 13.10 12.59
N ARG A 206 17.21 12.12 12.70
CA ARG A 206 17.11 11.09 13.74
C ARG A 206 17.25 11.73 15.12
N THR A 207 16.35 11.39 16.03
CA THR A 207 16.41 11.90 17.40
C THR A 207 17.30 11.02 18.29
N ALA A 208 18.01 11.64 19.22
CA ALA A 208 18.80 10.92 20.24
C ALA A 208 17.92 10.35 21.37
N ARG A 209 16.65 10.77 21.44
CA ARG A 209 15.68 10.39 22.48
C ARG A 209 14.92 9.10 22.18
N TYR A 210 15.13 8.50 21.00
CA TYR A 210 14.36 7.32 20.59
C TYR A 210 14.58 6.17 21.57
N TRP A 211 13.47 5.55 21.99
CA TRP A 211 13.45 4.46 22.97
C TRP A 211 13.99 3.14 22.38
N GLY A 212 13.86 2.97 21.05
CA GLY A 212 14.23 1.74 20.35
C GLY A 212 15.68 1.72 19.86
N ALA A 213 15.99 0.71 19.04
CA ALA A 213 17.31 0.59 18.42
C ALA A 213 17.61 1.78 17.50
N ARG A 214 18.86 2.26 17.53
CA ARG A 214 19.32 3.33 16.64
C ARG A 214 19.26 2.87 15.19
N LEU A 215 18.51 3.60 14.37
CA LEU A 215 18.44 3.38 12.92
C LEU A 215 19.70 3.89 12.20
N PRO A 216 20.09 3.25 11.08
CA PRO A 216 21.40 3.45 10.46
C PRO A 216 21.58 4.83 9.82
N TYR A 217 20.50 5.52 9.45
CA TYR A 217 20.56 6.82 8.77
C TYR A 217 20.32 7.99 9.71
N ASP A 218 21.15 9.03 9.59
CA ASP A 218 21.04 10.26 10.38
C ASP A 218 19.91 11.16 9.88
N THR A 219 19.67 11.14 8.57
CA THR A 219 18.59 11.88 7.90
C THR A 219 17.82 10.94 6.96
N ILE A 220 16.50 11.08 6.92
CA ILE A 220 15.65 10.53 5.85
C ILE A 220 15.06 11.70 5.07
N ALA A 221 15.21 11.69 3.75
CA ALA A 221 14.60 12.66 2.85
C ALA A 221 13.66 11.93 1.88
N ILE A 222 12.37 12.23 1.96
CA ILE A 222 11.36 11.65 1.05
C ILE A 222 10.94 12.74 0.06
N SER A 223 11.21 12.52 -1.23
CA SER A 223 10.98 13.49 -2.30
C SER A 223 9.91 13.00 -3.28
N TYR A 224 8.97 13.88 -3.62
CA TYR A 224 7.91 13.60 -4.57
C TYR A 224 8.36 13.85 -6.00
N PHE A 225 7.93 12.97 -6.90
CA PHE A 225 8.09 13.08 -8.33
C PHE A 225 6.76 12.79 -9.03
N ASP A 226 6.52 13.46 -10.16
CA ASP A 226 5.32 13.30 -10.99
C ASP A 226 5.46 12.17 -12.03
N ASN A 227 6.67 11.65 -12.26
CA ASN A 227 6.91 10.56 -13.21
C ASN A 227 8.12 9.69 -12.83
N GLU A 228 8.06 8.41 -13.22
CA GLU A 228 9.11 7.43 -12.92
C GLU A 228 10.41 7.65 -13.72
N THR A 229 10.36 8.29 -14.91
CA THR A 229 11.56 8.59 -15.70
C THR A 229 12.53 9.49 -14.93
N ALA A 230 12.02 10.52 -14.25
CA ALA A 230 12.82 11.39 -13.40
C ALA A 230 13.41 10.63 -12.20
N ILE A 231 12.63 9.73 -11.59
CA ILE A 231 13.08 8.86 -10.50
C ILE A 231 14.23 7.96 -10.97
N VAL A 232 14.08 7.26 -12.09
CA VAL A 232 15.10 6.37 -12.65
C VAL A 232 16.40 7.13 -12.95
N ASN A 233 16.31 8.32 -13.51
CA ASN A 233 17.49 9.17 -13.74
C ASN A 233 18.18 9.52 -12.42
N GLY A 234 17.42 9.91 -11.38
CA GLY A 234 17.98 10.23 -10.07
C GLY A 234 18.64 9.03 -9.37
N ILE A 235 18.10 7.83 -9.54
CA ILE A 235 18.73 6.58 -9.06
C ILE A 235 20.04 6.33 -9.81
N LYS A 236 20.05 6.46 -11.14
CA LYS A 236 21.24 6.21 -11.97
C LYS A 236 22.38 7.21 -11.73
N THR A 237 22.06 8.45 -11.33
CA THR A 237 23.06 9.46 -10.97
C THR A 237 23.50 9.44 -9.51
N GLY A 238 22.86 8.62 -8.66
CA GLY A 238 23.09 8.60 -7.20
C GLY A 238 22.54 9.83 -6.47
N GLN A 239 21.60 10.56 -7.07
CA GLN A 239 20.85 11.62 -6.39
C GLN A 239 19.76 11.06 -5.47
N LEU A 240 19.25 9.88 -5.82
CA LEU A 240 18.27 9.12 -5.05
C LEU A 240 18.89 7.77 -4.70
N ASP A 241 18.59 7.27 -3.50
CA ASP A 241 19.17 6.03 -2.99
C ASP A 241 18.18 4.87 -3.13
N ALA A 242 16.87 5.15 -3.06
CA ALA A 242 15.82 4.15 -3.16
C ALA A 242 14.51 4.70 -3.78
N ALA A 243 13.79 3.83 -4.51
CA ALA A 243 12.46 4.13 -5.03
C ALA A 243 11.64 2.86 -5.33
N LEU A 244 10.35 3.03 -5.59
CA LEU A 244 9.46 2.01 -6.16
C LEU A 244 9.18 2.36 -7.64
N ILE A 245 9.36 1.40 -8.55
CA ILE A 245 9.14 1.54 -9.99
C ILE A 245 8.06 0.54 -10.45
N GLN A 246 6.99 1.05 -11.04
CA GLN A 246 5.83 0.26 -11.50
C GLN A 246 5.70 0.24 -13.02
N ASP A 247 6.19 1.25 -13.74
CA ASP A 247 6.13 1.32 -15.20
C ASP A 247 7.07 0.29 -15.85
N ALA A 248 6.56 -0.44 -16.85
CA ALA A 248 7.30 -1.55 -17.45
C ALA A 248 8.56 -1.09 -18.19
N ASP A 249 8.52 0.05 -18.87
CA ASP A 249 9.67 0.60 -19.59
C ASP A 249 10.74 1.10 -18.60
N GLN A 250 10.32 1.77 -17.52
CA GLN A 250 11.25 2.18 -16.47
C GLN A 250 11.87 0.99 -15.74
N GLN A 251 11.12 -0.09 -15.50
CA GLN A 251 11.67 -1.32 -14.94
C GLN A 251 12.74 -1.95 -15.84
N ILE A 252 12.56 -1.96 -17.16
CA ILE A 252 13.58 -2.43 -18.11
C ILE A 252 14.81 -1.52 -18.07
N SER A 253 14.60 -0.21 -18.04
CA SER A 253 15.67 0.79 -17.98
C SER A 253 16.58 0.59 -16.77
N VAL A 254 16.03 0.34 -15.57
CA VAL A 254 16.82 0.09 -14.36
C VAL A 254 17.51 -1.27 -14.36
N GLU A 255 16.84 -2.33 -14.80
CA GLU A 255 17.44 -3.68 -14.85
C GLU A 255 18.61 -3.78 -15.84
N SER A 256 18.64 -2.91 -16.86
CA SER A 256 19.76 -2.81 -17.81
C SER A 256 21.02 -2.15 -17.24
N ASP A 257 20.92 -1.47 -16.09
CA ASP A 257 22.05 -0.78 -15.46
C ASP A 257 22.66 -1.67 -14.35
N PRO A 258 23.91 -2.15 -14.49
CA PRO A 258 24.52 -3.06 -13.52
C PRO A 258 24.78 -2.43 -12.14
N LYS A 259 24.75 -1.09 -12.03
CA LYS A 259 24.91 -0.38 -10.76
C LYS A 259 23.64 -0.42 -9.92
N VAL A 260 22.48 -0.41 -10.57
CA VAL A 260 21.19 -0.41 -9.90
C VAL A 260 20.89 -1.80 -9.36
N LYS A 261 20.41 -1.87 -8.11
CA LYS A 261 19.93 -3.09 -7.48
C LYS A 261 18.42 -3.09 -7.46
N THR A 262 17.81 -4.23 -7.76
CA THR A 262 16.36 -4.36 -7.82
C THR A 262 15.87 -5.54 -6.98
N VAL A 263 14.73 -5.35 -6.31
CA VAL A 263 14.01 -6.41 -5.60
C VAL A 263 12.57 -6.41 -6.11
N LYS A 264 12.13 -7.56 -6.60
CA LYS A 264 10.76 -7.74 -7.10
C LYS A 264 9.78 -7.88 -5.96
N GLN A 265 8.61 -7.28 -6.11
CA GLN A 265 7.46 -7.52 -5.23
C GLN A 265 6.20 -7.61 -6.06
N GLU A 266 5.37 -8.62 -5.77
CA GLU A 266 3.98 -8.66 -6.23
C GLU A 266 3.10 -8.27 -5.07
N PHE A 267 2.28 -7.24 -5.26
CA PHE A 267 1.40 -6.73 -4.20
C PHE A 267 0.01 -6.44 -4.75
N ASP A 268 -0.07 -5.67 -5.83
CA ASP A 268 -1.34 -5.29 -6.42
C ASP A 268 -1.76 -6.25 -7.54
N PHE A 269 -3.06 -6.49 -7.66
CA PHE A 269 -3.66 -6.93 -8.93
C PHE A 269 -4.40 -5.79 -9.60
N GLN A 270 -4.50 -5.84 -10.93
CA GLN A 270 -5.35 -4.95 -11.72
C GLN A 270 -6.52 -5.73 -12.30
N GLY A 271 -7.73 -5.17 -12.26
CA GLY A 271 -8.92 -5.83 -12.80
C GLY A 271 -10.17 -4.96 -12.78
N VAL A 272 -11.26 -5.45 -13.38
CA VAL A 272 -12.59 -4.85 -13.24
C VAL A 272 -13.24 -5.31 -11.94
N PHE A 273 -13.64 -4.36 -11.11
CA PHE A 273 -14.46 -4.58 -9.92
C PHE A 273 -15.92 -4.41 -10.30
N LEU A 274 -16.69 -5.50 -10.29
CA LEU A 274 -18.11 -5.47 -10.65
C LEU A 274 -18.92 -5.11 -9.40
N PHE A 275 -19.20 -3.82 -9.20
CA PHE A 275 -19.92 -3.33 -8.01
C PHE A 275 -21.39 -3.71 -8.00
N ASP A 276 -22.01 -3.76 -9.17
CA ASP A 276 -23.45 -3.90 -9.38
C ASP A 276 -23.85 -5.32 -9.79
N ARG A 277 -23.47 -6.31 -8.98
CA ARG A 277 -23.85 -7.71 -9.20
C ARG A 277 -25.36 -7.98 -9.06
N ALA A 278 -26.13 -7.02 -8.54
CA ALA A 278 -27.59 -7.08 -8.47
C ALA A 278 -28.29 -6.51 -9.71
N GLY A 279 -27.57 -5.78 -10.57
CA GLY A 279 -28.11 -5.17 -11.79
C GLY A 279 -28.99 -3.93 -11.57
N ALA A 280 -28.64 -3.09 -10.60
CA ALA A 280 -29.32 -1.81 -10.32
C ALA A 280 -29.02 -0.73 -11.38
N VAL A 281 -27.82 -0.71 -11.94
CA VAL A 281 -27.33 0.22 -12.98
C VAL A 281 -27.21 -0.49 -14.33
N THR A 282 -26.68 -1.72 -14.35
CA THR A 282 -26.59 -2.56 -15.55
C THR A 282 -27.33 -3.87 -15.30
N PRO A 283 -28.63 -3.96 -15.65
CA PRO A 283 -29.47 -5.12 -15.32
C PRO A 283 -28.91 -6.48 -15.75
N GLU A 284 -28.17 -6.51 -16.85
CA GLU A 284 -27.52 -7.71 -17.40
C GLU A 284 -26.52 -8.32 -16.42
N LEU A 285 -25.85 -7.50 -15.59
CA LEU A 285 -24.90 -8.00 -14.59
C LEU A 285 -25.56 -8.74 -13.43
N ARG A 286 -26.89 -8.74 -13.32
CA ARG A 286 -27.61 -9.55 -12.31
C ARG A 286 -27.39 -11.04 -12.51
N ASP A 287 -27.31 -11.49 -13.77
CA ASP A 287 -27.13 -12.90 -14.09
C ASP A 287 -25.63 -13.28 -14.00
N PRO A 288 -25.25 -14.26 -13.14
CA PRO A 288 -23.87 -14.71 -13.05
C PRO A 288 -23.28 -15.18 -14.37
N ARG A 289 -24.10 -15.71 -15.30
CA ARG A 289 -23.63 -16.17 -16.62
C ARG A 289 -23.10 -15.00 -17.47
N VAL A 290 -23.68 -13.81 -17.31
CA VAL A 290 -23.15 -12.60 -17.98
C VAL A 290 -21.77 -12.25 -17.40
N ARG A 291 -21.63 -12.23 -16.06
CA ARG A 291 -20.35 -11.93 -15.40
C ARG A 291 -19.26 -12.96 -15.72
N GLN A 292 -19.62 -14.23 -15.81
CA GLN A 292 -18.77 -15.33 -16.29
C GLN A 292 -18.37 -15.12 -17.76
N ALA A 293 -19.30 -14.73 -18.62
CA ALA A 293 -19.01 -14.45 -20.04
C ALA A 293 -17.99 -13.31 -20.19
N LEU A 294 -18.14 -12.22 -19.43
CA LEU A 294 -17.19 -11.11 -19.43
C LEU A 294 -15.78 -11.59 -19.03
N ASN A 295 -15.68 -12.51 -18.07
CA ASN A 295 -14.41 -13.09 -17.66
C ASN A 295 -13.77 -14.00 -18.71
N TYR A 296 -14.55 -14.79 -19.44
CA TYR A 296 -14.07 -15.62 -20.57
C TYR A 296 -13.69 -14.78 -21.81
N ALA A 297 -14.23 -13.56 -21.92
CA ALA A 297 -14.00 -12.69 -23.07
C ALA A 297 -12.64 -11.99 -23.09
N ILE A 298 -11.93 -11.87 -21.95
CA ILE A 298 -10.71 -11.08 -21.85
C ILE A 298 -9.43 -11.91 -22.00
N ASP A 299 -8.49 -11.45 -22.83
CA ASP A 299 -7.19 -12.12 -23.05
C ASP A 299 -6.12 -11.61 -22.08
N ARG A 300 -6.18 -12.11 -20.84
CA ARG A 300 -5.24 -11.76 -19.75
C ARG A 300 -3.78 -11.95 -20.14
N ARG A 301 -3.45 -12.97 -20.94
CA ARG A 301 -2.07 -13.29 -21.34
C ARG A 301 -1.56 -12.24 -22.32
N THR A 302 -2.35 -11.89 -23.32
CA THR A 302 -2.00 -10.82 -24.26
C THR A 302 -1.91 -9.48 -23.55
N MET A 303 -2.82 -9.16 -22.63
CA MET A 303 -2.75 -7.95 -21.81
C MET A 303 -1.44 -7.88 -21.02
N LEU A 304 -1.08 -8.93 -20.27
CA LEU A 304 0.17 -8.99 -19.52
C LEU A 304 1.40 -8.86 -20.44
N ALA A 305 1.40 -9.55 -21.58
CA ALA A 305 2.52 -9.54 -22.51
C ALA A 305 2.70 -8.18 -23.22
N LYS A 306 1.60 -7.50 -23.58
CA LYS A 306 1.64 -6.28 -24.40
C LYS A 306 1.63 -4.99 -23.58
N ILE A 307 0.92 -4.96 -22.46
CA ILE A 307 0.78 -3.76 -21.62
C ILE A 307 1.85 -3.75 -20.53
N ARG A 308 2.12 -4.90 -19.91
CA ARG A 308 3.08 -5.03 -18.81
C ARG A 308 4.40 -5.67 -19.22
N GLN A 309 4.55 -6.03 -20.49
CA GLN A 309 5.77 -6.63 -21.04
C GLN A 309 6.22 -7.89 -20.27
N GLY A 310 5.25 -8.68 -19.78
CA GLY A 310 5.50 -9.91 -19.01
C GLY A 310 5.82 -9.71 -17.53
N ARG A 311 5.76 -8.48 -17.00
CA ARG A 311 6.10 -8.14 -15.60
C ARG A 311 4.90 -8.32 -14.66
N GLY A 312 4.61 -9.58 -14.35
CA GLY A 312 3.51 -9.98 -13.49
C GLY A 312 3.10 -11.43 -13.71
N ALA A 313 1.96 -11.78 -13.12
CA ALA A 313 1.33 -13.08 -13.28
C ALA A 313 -0.16 -12.89 -13.59
N VAL A 314 -0.69 -13.61 -14.58
CA VAL A 314 -2.15 -13.61 -14.83
C VAL A 314 -2.89 -14.18 -13.63
N THR A 315 -4.09 -13.65 -13.35
CA THR A 315 -4.92 -14.19 -12.27
C THR A 315 -6.41 -14.01 -12.60
N SER A 316 -7.24 -14.86 -12.01
CA SER A 316 -8.71 -14.76 -12.03
C SER A 316 -9.29 -14.61 -10.63
N GLN A 317 -8.45 -14.46 -9.59
CA GLN A 317 -8.86 -14.32 -8.19
C GLN A 317 -8.33 -13.03 -7.57
N VAL A 318 -8.92 -12.61 -6.46
CA VAL A 318 -8.56 -11.36 -5.76
C VAL A 318 -7.64 -11.56 -4.56
N PHE A 319 -7.54 -12.79 -4.05
CA PHE A 319 -6.64 -13.14 -2.94
C PHE A 319 -5.23 -13.48 -3.44
N GLY A 320 -4.20 -12.97 -2.76
CA GLY A 320 -2.81 -13.10 -3.17
C GLY A 320 -2.13 -14.36 -2.60
N PRO A 321 -0.99 -14.80 -3.16
CA PRO A 321 -0.32 -16.04 -2.75
C PRO A 321 0.07 -16.15 -1.27
N ALA A 322 0.20 -15.01 -0.57
CA ALA A 322 0.52 -14.96 0.86
C ALA A 322 -0.69 -15.20 1.79
N THR A 323 -1.90 -15.38 1.24
CA THR A 323 -3.15 -15.46 2.02
C THR A 323 -3.64 -16.91 2.18
N ALA A 324 -4.45 -17.18 3.21
CA ALA A 324 -5.04 -18.50 3.41
C ALA A 324 -6.15 -18.81 2.39
N ALA A 325 -6.86 -17.78 1.89
CA ALA A 325 -7.89 -17.90 0.87
C ALA A 325 -7.36 -18.28 -0.53
N TYR A 326 -6.08 -18.01 -0.81
CA TYR A 326 -5.49 -18.25 -2.13
C TYR A 326 -5.54 -19.74 -2.52
N LYS A 327 -5.85 -19.95 -3.81
CA LYS A 327 -5.83 -21.27 -4.45
C LYS A 327 -5.13 -21.16 -5.81
N PRO A 328 -3.97 -21.80 -6.02
CA PRO A 328 -3.22 -21.69 -7.28
C PRO A 328 -4.05 -22.00 -8.53
N GLU A 329 -4.94 -22.99 -8.46
CA GLU A 329 -5.81 -23.39 -9.56
C GLU A 329 -6.83 -22.32 -9.98
N LEU A 330 -7.16 -21.36 -9.10
CA LEU A 330 -8.08 -20.27 -9.42
C LEU A 330 -7.43 -19.18 -10.27
N ASP A 331 -6.10 -19.09 -10.35
CA ASP A 331 -5.43 -18.07 -11.19
C ASP A 331 -5.80 -18.20 -12.67
N THR A 332 -6.11 -19.43 -13.13
CA THR A 332 -6.44 -19.74 -14.53
C THR A 332 -7.88 -20.23 -14.72
N TYR A 333 -8.76 -20.04 -13.73
CA TYR A 333 -10.16 -20.51 -13.78
C TYR A 333 -10.92 -20.02 -15.02
N TYR A 334 -10.75 -18.74 -15.37
CA TYR A 334 -11.27 -18.16 -16.61
C TYR A 334 -10.19 -18.09 -17.68
N GLY A 335 -10.12 -19.13 -18.50
CA GLY A 335 -9.36 -19.10 -19.76
C GLY A 335 -9.95 -18.09 -20.76
N PHE A 336 -9.16 -17.66 -21.74
CA PHE A 336 -9.66 -16.85 -22.84
C PHE A 336 -10.43 -17.73 -23.84
N ASP A 337 -11.76 -17.60 -23.85
CA ASP A 337 -12.67 -18.38 -24.70
C ASP A 337 -13.90 -17.56 -25.10
N GLN A 338 -13.76 -16.84 -26.22
CA GLN A 338 -14.85 -16.01 -26.74
C GLN A 338 -16.06 -16.82 -27.24
N ALA A 339 -15.88 -18.10 -27.59
CA ALA A 339 -17.00 -18.95 -28.01
C ALA A 339 -17.87 -19.30 -26.80
N LYS A 340 -17.24 -19.69 -25.68
CA LYS A 340 -17.93 -19.90 -24.41
C LYS A 340 -18.58 -18.62 -23.88
N ALA A 341 -17.91 -17.47 -23.99
CA ALA A 341 -18.49 -16.19 -23.61
C ALA A 341 -19.79 -15.88 -24.39
N ARG A 342 -19.78 -16.04 -25.73
CA ARG A 342 -20.99 -15.86 -26.55
C ARG A 342 -22.10 -16.86 -26.21
N ALA A 343 -21.75 -18.11 -25.92
CA ALA A 343 -22.71 -19.13 -25.51
C ALA A 343 -23.40 -18.74 -24.19
N LEU A 344 -22.63 -18.32 -23.18
CA LEU A 344 -23.16 -17.86 -21.89
C LEU A 344 -24.05 -16.62 -22.04
N LEU A 345 -23.65 -15.65 -22.86
CA LEU A 345 -24.48 -14.47 -23.15
C LEU A 345 -25.80 -14.85 -23.82
N LYS A 346 -25.78 -15.79 -24.76
CA LYS A 346 -26.98 -16.33 -25.40
C LYS A 346 -27.89 -17.05 -24.41
N GLU A 347 -27.34 -17.91 -23.56
CA GLU A 347 -28.08 -18.62 -22.51
C GLU A 347 -28.72 -17.66 -21.49
N ALA A 348 -28.08 -16.52 -21.25
CA ALA A 348 -28.59 -15.43 -20.42
C ALA A 348 -29.61 -14.52 -21.15
N GLY A 349 -29.89 -14.76 -22.44
CA GLY A 349 -30.84 -13.97 -23.23
C GLY A 349 -30.27 -12.69 -23.85
N HIS A 350 -28.94 -12.55 -23.90
CA HIS A 350 -28.22 -11.38 -24.40
C HIS A 350 -27.46 -11.66 -25.71
N GLU A 351 -28.04 -12.46 -26.62
CA GLU A 351 -27.44 -12.78 -27.93
C GLU A 351 -27.21 -11.53 -28.80
N SER A 352 -28.07 -10.52 -28.66
CA SER A 352 -27.93 -9.21 -29.32
C SER A 352 -26.92 -8.27 -28.65
N GLY A 353 -26.29 -8.69 -27.56
CA GLY A 353 -25.37 -7.87 -26.79
C GLY A 353 -26.04 -6.82 -25.91
N PHE A 354 -25.22 -6.02 -25.23
CA PHE A 354 -25.63 -4.87 -24.42
C PHE A 354 -24.49 -3.85 -24.32
N THR A 355 -24.77 -2.67 -23.76
CA THR A 355 -23.75 -1.64 -23.53
C THR A 355 -23.32 -1.64 -22.07
N LEU A 356 -22.01 -1.72 -21.84
CA LEU A 356 -21.40 -1.54 -20.53
C LEU A 356 -20.72 -0.17 -20.49
N LYS A 357 -21.17 0.73 -19.62
CA LYS A 357 -20.56 2.05 -19.44
C LYS A 357 -19.69 2.07 -18.19
N LEU A 358 -18.39 2.29 -18.34
CA LEU A 358 -17.43 2.30 -17.23
C LEU A 358 -16.71 3.66 -17.12
N PRO A 359 -16.35 4.09 -15.90
CA PRO A 359 -15.52 5.28 -15.72
C PRO A 359 -14.09 4.97 -16.17
N ARG A 360 -13.45 5.93 -16.80
CA ARG A 360 -12.04 5.87 -17.16
C ARG A 360 -11.26 6.96 -16.44
N ILE A 361 -10.26 6.55 -15.66
CA ILE A 361 -9.30 7.44 -15.02
C ILE A 361 -7.94 7.11 -15.67
N PRO A 362 -7.33 8.02 -16.45
CA PRO A 362 -6.11 7.71 -17.21
C PRO A 362 -4.94 7.19 -16.36
N ALA A 363 -4.83 7.64 -15.11
CA ALA A 363 -3.82 7.16 -14.16
C ALA A 363 -3.98 5.68 -13.76
N ILE A 364 -5.17 5.09 -13.96
CA ILE A 364 -5.46 3.68 -13.67
C ILE A 364 -5.62 2.89 -14.97
N VAL A 365 -6.27 3.48 -15.97
CA VAL A 365 -6.62 2.84 -17.25
C VAL A 365 -5.93 3.56 -18.40
N SER A 366 -4.79 3.01 -18.81
CA SER A 366 -4.04 3.46 -19.99
C SER A 366 -4.86 3.28 -21.28
N ASP A 367 -4.49 4.01 -22.34
CA ASP A 367 -5.14 3.86 -23.65
C ASP A 367 -5.06 2.42 -24.17
N ALA A 368 -3.91 1.76 -23.96
CA ALA A 368 -3.70 0.37 -24.37
C ALA A 368 -4.65 -0.59 -23.61
N LEU A 369 -4.83 -0.39 -22.30
CA LEU A 369 -5.75 -1.18 -21.49
C LEU A 369 -7.22 -0.93 -21.90
N ALA A 370 -7.59 0.33 -22.09
CA ALA A 370 -8.92 0.73 -22.53
C ALA A 370 -9.29 0.09 -23.87
N ALA A 371 -8.39 0.15 -24.85
CA ALA A 371 -8.57 -0.43 -26.17
C ALA A 371 -8.64 -1.97 -26.15
N SER A 372 -7.81 -2.62 -25.33
CA SER A 372 -7.83 -4.09 -25.17
C SER A 372 -9.19 -4.55 -24.65
N LEU A 373 -9.70 -3.92 -23.58
CA LEU A 373 -11.01 -4.26 -23.00
C LEU A 373 -12.15 -3.99 -23.99
N GLN A 374 -12.09 -2.90 -24.76
CA GLN A 374 -13.10 -2.60 -25.78
C GLN A 374 -13.11 -3.64 -26.92
N SER A 375 -11.94 -4.06 -27.39
CA SER A 375 -11.80 -5.10 -28.41
C SER A 375 -12.34 -6.44 -27.92
N ASP A 376 -11.89 -6.88 -26.74
CA ASP A 376 -12.19 -8.19 -26.18
C ASP A 376 -13.69 -8.35 -25.88
N LEU A 377 -14.30 -7.36 -25.23
CA LEU A 377 -15.73 -7.36 -24.94
C LEU A 377 -16.58 -7.15 -26.21
N GLY A 378 -16.11 -6.30 -27.14
CA GLY A 378 -16.79 -6.07 -28.42
C GLY A 378 -16.91 -7.34 -29.26
N ALA A 379 -15.88 -8.19 -29.26
CA ALA A 379 -15.84 -9.46 -30.00
C ALA A 379 -16.87 -10.51 -29.52
N VAL A 380 -17.46 -10.31 -28.33
CA VAL A 380 -18.54 -11.15 -27.79
C VAL A 380 -19.89 -10.43 -27.76
N GLY A 381 -19.98 -9.22 -28.33
CA GLY A 381 -21.22 -8.44 -28.43
C GLY A 381 -21.46 -7.46 -27.29
N VAL A 382 -20.51 -7.27 -26.38
CA VAL A 382 -20.64 -6.30 -25.27
C VAL A 382 -19.94 -5.00 -25.66
N LYS A 383 -20.71 -3.93 -25.90
CA LYS A 383 -20.18 -2.62 -26.25
C LYS A 383 -19.69 -1.89 -25.01
N LEU A 384 -18.38 -1.82 -24.81
CA LEU A 384 -17.77 -1.03 -23.73
C LEU A 384 -17.64 0.46 -24.11
N VAL A 385 -18.25 1.34 -23.32
CA VAL A 385 -18.16 2.79 -23.44
C VAL A 385 -17.43 3.37 -22.21
N TRP A 386 -16.33 4.06 -22.46
CA TRP A 386 -15.58 4.79 -21.43
C TRP A 386 -16.18 6.18 -21.18
N ASP A 387 -16.31 6.56 -19.92
CA ASP A 387 -16.62 7.93 -19.46
C ASP A 387 -15.36 8.49 -18.80
N ASP A 388 -14.61 9.31 -19.53
CA ASP A 388 -13.36 9.89 -19.04
C ASP A 388 -13.62 10.88 -17.91
N LEU A 389 -13.06 10.60 -16.74
CA LEU A 389 -13.22 11.40 -15.53
C LEU A 389 -11.93 12.14 -15.18
N ASP A 390 -12.08 13.41 -14.83
CA ASP A 390 -11.04 14.11 -14.09
C ASP A 390 -10.94 13.56 -12.65
N PRO A 391 -9.76 13.51 -12.02
CA PRO A 391 -9.60 13.00 -10.66
C PRO A 391 -10.46 13.72 -9.61
N GLY A 392 -10.77 15.00 -9.81
CA GLY A 392 -11.55 15.81 -8.86
C GLY A 392 -13.03 15.40 -8.79
N SER A 393 -13.63 15.01 -9.93
CA SER A 393 -15.02 14.55 -9.98
C SER A 393 -15.17 13.03 -9.82
N ALA A 394 -14.10 12.25 -10.04
CA ALA A 394 -14.15 10.80 -10.07
C ALA A 394 -14.73 10.16 -8.79
N VAL A 395 -14.27 10.60 -7.61
CA VAL A 395 -14.73 10.03 -6.33
C VAL A 395 -16.23 10.26 -6.12
N GLN A 396 -16.72 11.46 -6.44
CA GLN A 396 -18.14 11.80 -6.33
C GLN A 396 -18.97 10.92 -7.27
N ARG A 397 -18.65 10.91 -8.56
CA ARG A 397 -19.43 10.17 -9.57
C ARG A 397 -19.43 8.66 -9.33
N ILE A 398 -18.28 8.09 -8.95
CA ILE A 398 -18.13 6.65 -8.75
C ILE A 398 -18.77 6.20 -7.44
N PHE A 399 -18.36 6.78 -6.30
CA PHE A 399 -18.68 6.22 -4.99
C PHE A 399 -19.87 6.89 -4.29
N ARG A 400 -20.18 8.15 -4.61
CA ARG A 400 -21.30 8.88 -3.99
C ARG A 400 -22.56 8.77 -4.84
N ASP A 401 -22.45 9.11 -6.12
CA ASP A 401 -23.57 9.05 -7.05
C ASP A 401 -23.85 7.62 -7.53
N ARG A 402 -22.88 6.70 -7.33
CA ARG A 402 -22.95 5.30 -7.75
C ARG A 402 -23.33 5.16 -9.24
N ALA A 403 -22.79 6.05 -10.08
CA ALA A 403 -23.20 6.20 -11.47
C ALA A 403 -22.74 5.06 -12.39
N TYR A 404 -21.96 4.11 -11.89
CA TYR A 404 -21.36 3.04 -12.67
C TYR A 404 -21.54 1.69 -12.00
N SER A 405 -21.72 0.66 -12.83
CA SER A 405 -21.87 -0.73 -12.39
C SER A 405 -20.54 -1.40 -12.05
N ALA A 406 -19.42 -0.87 -12.54
CA ALA A 406 -18.09 -1.40 -12.32
C ALA A 406 -17.01 -0.34 -12.58
N MET A 407 -15.76 -0.64 -12.22
CA MET A 407 -14.59 0.14 -12.66
C MET A 407 -13.34 -0.74 -12.74
N VAL A 408 -12.35 -0.34 -13.52
CA VAL A 408 -10.99 -0.90 -13.40
C VAL A 408 -10.31 -0.29 -12.17
N MET A 409 -9.63 -1.12 -11.38
CA MET A 409 -8.89 -0.69 -10.21
C MET A 409 -7.61 -1.52 -10.01
N ASN A 410 -6.58 -0.90 -9.44
CA ASN A 410 -5.44 -1.58 -8.86
C ASN A 410 -5.73 -1.80 -7.37
N MET A 411 -5.59 -3.02 -6.88
CA MET A 411 -5.92 -3.37 -5.51
C MET A 411 -4.82 -4.20 -4.86
N GLY A 412 -4.39 -3.75 -3.68
CA GLY A 412 -3.43 -4.46 -2.86
C GLY A 412 -4.00 -5.77 -2.35
N GLN A 413 -3.21 -6.83 -2.46
CA GLN A 413 -3.53 -8.13 -1.89
C GLN A 413 -2.94 -8.21 -0.49
N SER A 414 -3.68 -7.67 0.48
CA SER A 414 -3.31 -7.77 1.90
C SER A 414 -3.04 -9.21 2.29
N SER A 415 -1.98 -9.44 3.08
CA SER A 415 -1.68 -10.76 3.65
C SER A 415 -2.68 -11.17 4.75
N ALA A 416 -3.48 -10.23 5.26
CA ALA A 416 -4.56 -10.51 6.20
C ALA A 416 -5.88 -10.73 5.45
N ASP A 417 -6.32 -12.00 5.35
CA ASP A 417 -7.52 -12.40 4.61
C ASP A 417 -8.76 -11.57 4.97
N TRP A 418 -8.99 -11.32 6.27
CA TRP A 418 -10.16 -10.56 6.72
C TRP A 418 -10.15 -9.09 6.27
N VAL A 419 -8.97 -8.50 6.06
CA VAL A 419 -8.83 -7.15 5.50
C VAL A 419 -9.32 -7.14 4.06
N ALA A 420 -8.84 -8.08 3.24
CA ALA A 420 -9.29 -8.22 1.86
C ALA A 420 -10.81 -8.49 1.78
N VAL A 421 -11.33 -9.39 2.62
CA VAL A 421 -12.78 -9.64 2.74
C VAL A 421 -13.55 -8.37 3.10
N GLY A 422 -13.08 -7.59 4.07
CA GLY A 422 -13.71 -6.33 4.49
C GLY A 422 -13.67 -5.20 3.46
N GLU A 423 -12.72 -5.26 2.53
CA GLU A 423 -12.58 -4.30 1.45
C GLU A 423 -13.46 -4.63 0.24
N VAL A 424 -13.46 -5.90 -0.19
CA VAL A 424 -14.01 -6.30 -1.49
C VAL A 424 -15.29 -7.15 -1.41
N VAL A 425 -15.59 -7.74 -0.24
CA VAL A 425 -16.77 -8.61 -0.05
C VAL A 425 -17.84 -7.93 0.81
N LEU A 426 -17.48 -7.37 1.96
CA LEU A 426 -18.44 -6.69 2.84
C LEU A 426 -18.97 -5.40 2.21
N PRO A 427 -20.21 -4.96 2.55
CA PRO A 427 -20.72 -3.66 2.13
C PRO A 427 -19.72 -2.53 2.45
N GLY A 428 -19.36 -1.76 1.42
CA GLY A 428 -18.25 -0.80 1.51
C GLY A 428 -17.97 -0.15 0.17
N ALA A 429 -16.81 0.50 0.00
CA ALA A 429 -16.48 1.21 -1.25
C ALA A 429 -16.51 0.29 -2.48
N PHE A 430 -15.91 -0.91 -2.38
CA PHE A 430 -15.80 -1.85 -3.50
C PHE A 430 -16.91 -2.92 -3.53
N ASN A 431 -17.84 -2.86 -2.57
CA ASN A 431 -19.15 -3.48 -2.66
C ASN A 431 -20.24 -2.45 -2.28
N MET A 432 -20.27 -1.33 -3.00
CA MET A 432 -21.10 -0.17 -2.63
C MET A 432 -22.60 -0.40 -2.82
N PHE A 433 -22.99 -1.36 -3.65
CA PHE A 433 -24.38 -1.81 -3.76
C PHE A 433 -24.76 -2.84 -2.68
N GLY A 434 -23.82 -3.24 -1.82
CA GLY A 434 -24.06 -4.16 -0.71
C GLY A 434 -24.52 -5.55 -1.16
N TYR A 435 -24.05 -6.01 -2.32
CA TYR A 435 -24.43 -7.31 -2.85
C TYR A 435 -23.96 -8.43 -1.94
N THR A 436 -24.81 -9.43 -1.74
CA THR A 436 -24.52 -10.64 -1.00
C THR A 436 -25.45 -11.76 -1.46
N ASP A 437 -25.04 -13.00 -1.25
CA ASP A 437 -25.81 -14.22 -1.55
C ASP A 437 -25.73 -15.20 -0.37
N ASP A 438 -26.39 -16.34 -0.50
CA ASP A 438 -26.51 -17.29 0.60
C ASP A 438 -25.19 -18.01 0.93
N THR A 439 -24.29 -18.18 -0.05
CA THR A 439 -22.94 -18.72 0.19
C THR A 439 -22.13 -17.74 1.04
N VAL A 440 -22.12 -16.46 0.64
CA VAL A 440 -21.41 -15.40 1.36
C VAL A 440 -21.98 -15.22 2.78
N LYS A 441 -23.31 -15.18 2.94
CA LYS A 441 -23.96 -15.07 4.25
C LYS A 441 -23.61 -16.24 5.18
N LYS A 442 -23.43 -17.44 4.64
CA LYS A 442 -23.07 -18.63 5.41
C LYS A 442 -21.60 -18.65 5.83
N LEU A 443 -20.70 -18.23 4.94
CA LEU A 443 -19.26 -18.32 5.16
C LEU A 443 -18.72 -17.17 6.03
N LEU A 444 -19.20 -15.94 5.82
CA LEU A 444 -18.65 -14.76 6.49
C LEU A 444 -18.64 -14.85 8.02
N PRO A 445 -19.71 -15.25 8.73
CA PRO A 445 -19.69 -15.34 10.18
C PRO A 445 -18.67 -16.37 10.71
N ARG A 446 -18.45 -17.46 9.96
CA ARG A 446 -17.50 -18.52 10.33
C ARG A 446 -16.07 -18.05 10.14
N ILE A 447 -15.79 -17.37 9.04
CA ILE A 447 -14.48 -16.74 8.78
C ILE A 447 -14.20 -15.69 9.84
N GLN A 448 -15.17 -14.86 10.18
CA GLN A 448 -15.02 -13.76 11.14
C GLN A 448 -14.77 -14.26 12.57
N GLY A 449 -15.49 -15.30 12.99
CA GLY A 449 -15.46 -15.81 14.36
C GLY A 449 -14.41 -16.89 14.63
N SER A 450 -13.60 -17.27 13.65
CA SER A 450 -12.59 -18.33 13.80
C SER A 450 -11.18 -17.74 13.81
N ALA A 451 -10.27 -18.39 14.55
CA ALA A 451 -8.85 -18.11 14.38
C ALA A 451 -8.41 -18.39 12.94
N ALA A 452 -7.37 -17.70 12.46
CA ALA A 452 -6.96 -17.74 11.05
C ALA A 452 -6.72 -19.17 10.51
N GLN A 453 -6.12 -20.05 11.33
CA GLN A 453 -5.85 -21.44 10.97
C GLN A 453 -7.14 -22.26 10.73
N ASP A 454 -8.21 -21.95 11.46
CA ASP A 454 -9.49 -22.67 11.41
C ASP A 454 -10.41 -22.10 10.31
N ALA A 455 -10.20 -20.84 9.91
CA ALA A 455 -10.95 -20.16 8.87
C ALA A 455 -10.54 -20.57 7.43
N LYS A 456 -9.39 -21.23 7.25
CA LYS A 456 -8.79 -21.50 5.92
C LYS A 456 -9.75 -22.15 4.93
N ALA A 457 -10.46 -23.21 5.35
CA ALA A 457 -11.37 -23.93 4.46
C ALA A 457 -12.55 -23.04 4.00
N ASP A 458 -13.09 -22.21 4.91
CA ASP A 458 -14.18 -21.29 4.58
C ASP A 458 -13.70 -20.12 3.71
N LEU A 459 -12.48 -19.63 3.95
CA LEU A 459 -11.82 -18.62 3.12
C LEU A 459 -11.60 -19.11 1.69
N GLN A 460 -11.12 -20.35 1.53
CA GLN A 460 -10.93 -20.97 0.22
C GLN A 460 -12.28 -21.20 -0.49
N ALA A 461 -13.30 -21.69 0.22
CA ALA A 461 -14.65 -21.84 -0.32
C ALA A 461 -15.27 -20.48 -0.72
N LEU A 462 -15.01 -19.42 0.05
CA LEU A 462 -15.45 -18.08 -0.29
C LEU A 462 -14.77 -17.63 -1.58
N ASN A 463 -13.44 -17.76 -1.68
CA ASN A 463 -12.68 -17.38 -2.88
C ASN A 463 -13.17 -18.14 -4.13
N GLU A 464 -13.32 -19.47 -4.04
CA GLU A 464 -13.90 -20.28 -5.11
C GLU A 464 -15.25 -19.75 -5.58
N HIS A 465 -16.14 -19.42 -4.64
CA HIS A 465 -17.46 -18.86 -4.94
C HIS A 465 -17.36 -17.49 -5.63
N LEU A 466 -16.54 -16.56 -5.11
CA LEU A 466 -16.36 -15.23 -5.72
C LEU A 466 -15.82 -15.32 -7.15
N VAL A 467 -14.89 -16.24 -7.41
CA VAL A 467 -14.35 -16.51 -8.75
C VAL A 467 -15.43 -17.12 -9.62
N ALA A 468 -16.06 -18.23 -9.21
CA ALA A 468 -17.04 -18.95 -10.01
C ALA A 468 -18.29 -18.11 -10.34
N ASP A 469 -18.72 -17.24 -9.43
CA ASP A 469 -19.87 -16.34 -9.62
C ASP A 469 -19.51 -15.06 -10.38
N GLY A 470 -18.21 -14.82 -10.61
CA GLY A 470 -17.71 -13.69 -11.40
C GLY A 470 -17.90 -12.36 -10.69
N TRP A 471 -17.51 -12.24 -9.42
CA TRP A 471 -17.59 -10.97 -8.69
C TRP A 471 -16.61 -9.91 -9.19
N PHE A 472 -15.55 -10.36 -9.85
CA PHE A 472 -14.47 -9.53 -10.36
C PHE A 472 -14.05 -10.05 -11.74
N MET A 473 -13.33 -9.22 -12.49
CA MET A 473 -12.56 -9.63 -13.66
C MET A 473 -11.09 -9.22 -13.46
N PRO A 474 -10.32 -9.94 -12.61
CA PRO A 474 -8.88 -9.68 -12.46
C PRO A 474 -8.16 -9.95 -13.79
N PHE A 475 -7.10 -9.21 -14.08
CA PHE A 475 -6.27 -9.39 -15.28
C PHE A 475 -4.95 -10.07 -14.93
N TYR A 476 -4.18 -9.42 -14.05
CA TYR A 476 -2.87 -9.83 -13.61
C TYR A 476 -2.51 -9.21 -12.26
N ARG A 477 -1.68 -9.92 -11.49
CA ARG A 477 -0.86 -9.39 -10.41
C ARG A 477 0.33 -8.66 -11.03
N MET A 478 0.55 -7.42 -10.62
CA MET A 478 1.64 -6.60 -11.12
C MET A 478 2.91 -6.89 -10.33
N THR A 479 4.03 -7.08 -11.03
CA THR A 479 5.34 -7.05 -10.40
C THR A 479 5.84 -5.61 -10.36
N TYR A 480 6.12 -5.10 -9.17
CA TYR A 480 6.82 -3.85 -8.94
C TYR A 480 8.30 -4.10 -8.67
N LEU A 481 9.15 -3.10 -8.89
CA LEU A 481 10.57 -3.12 -8.52
C LEU A 481 10.85 -2.09 -7.45
N HIS A 482 11.30 -2.57 -6.29
CA HIS A 482 12.09 -1.73 -5.38
C HIS A 482 13.47 -1.58 -5.97
N VAL A 483 13.92 -0.35 -6.16
CA VAL A 483 15.21 -0.04 -6.78
C VAL A 483 16.11 0.71 -5.81
N SER A 484 17.41 0.43 -5.85
CA SER A 484 18.44 1.19 -5.17
C SER A 484 19.59 1.50 -6.11
N ASP A 485 20.26 2.63 -5.89
CA ASP A 485 21.53 3.00 -6.56
C ASP A 485 22.71 2.06 -6.22
N GLY A 486 22.49 1.09 -5.34
CA GLY A 486 23.48 0.11 -4.87
C GLY A 486 24.04 0.41 -3.50
N SER A 487 23.76 1.59 -2.93
CA SER A 487 24.18 1.97 -1.57
C SER A 487 23.22 1.48 -0.47
N VAL A 488 22.02 1.02 -0.84
CA VAL A 488 20.95 0.62 0.10
C VAL A 488 20.45 -0.78 -0.21
N THR A 489 20.32 -1.60 0.83
CA THR A 489 19.56 -2.84 0.81
C THR A 489 18.12 -2.55 1.22
N ILE A 490 17.17 -3.02 0.42
CA ILE A 490 15.73 -2.85 0.64
C ILE A 490 15.12 -4.22 0.91
N LYS A 491 14.32 -4.32 1.99
CA LYS A 491 13.49 -5.50 2.26
C LYS A 491 12.02 -5.15 1.97
N PRO A 492 11.40 -5.69 0.89
CA PRO A 492 9.96 -5.60 0.69
C PRO A 492 9.20 -6.10 1.91
N GLN A 493 7.98 -5.60 2.09
CA GLN A 493 7.14 -5.96 3.22
C GLN A 493 5.81 -6.51 2.71
N ASP A 494 5.45 -7.69 3.19
CA ASP A 494 4.19 -8.32 2.84
C ASP A 494 3.00 -7.44 3.23
N GLY A 495 2.03 -7.36 2.31
CA GLY A 495 0.87 -6.49 2.48
C GLY A 495 1.13 -5.00 2.28
N MET A 496 2.31 -4.58 1.80
CA MET A 496 2.65 -3.17 1.59
C MET A 496 3.35 -2.92 0.26
N ALA A 497 2.85 -1.96 -0.54
CA ALA A 497 3.52 -1.52 -1.77
C ALA A 497 4.88 -0.86 -1.49
N VAL A 498 5.00 -0.15 -0.36
CA VAL A 498 6.22 0.56 0.06
C VAL A 498 6.70 0.01 1.40
N PRO A 499 7.97 -0.42 1.51
CA PRO A 499 8.55 -0.92 2.74
C PRO A 499 8.48 0.12 3.87
N ALA A 500 8.40 -0.36 5.10
CA ALA A 500 8.57 0.53 6.24
C ALA A 500 9.98 1.14 6.25
N ILE A 501 10.15 2.32 6.87
CA ILE A 501 11.46 2.98 6.98
C ILE A 501 12.52 2.09 7.67
N TYR A 502 12.07 1.12 8.48
CA TYR A 502 12.91 0.16 9.20
C TYR A 502 13.52 -0.92 8.29
N ASN A 503 13.05 -1.02 7.04
CA ASN A 503 13.44 -2.05 6.08
C ASN A 503 14.46 -1.57 5.04
N TYR A 504 15.06 -0.40 5.29
CA TYR A 504 16.19 0.14 4.53
C TYR A 504 17.46 0.07 5.38
N ALA A 505 18.55 -0.42 4.80
CA ALA A 505 19.85 -0.48 5.46
C ALA A 505 21.00 -0.20 4.48
N PRO A 506 22.14 0.33 4.92
CA PRO A 506 23.32 0.46 4.06
C PRO A 506 23.70 -0.89 3.45
N ALA A 507 24.03 -0.91 2.17
CA ALA A 507 24.62 -2.07 1.51
C ALA A 507 26.02 -2.37 2.11
N GLN A 508 26.36 -3.65 2.24
CA GLN A 508 27.65 -4.11 2.76
C GLN A 508 28.73 -4.15 1.68
#